data_AF-A0AAE1MA51-F1
#
_entry.id   AF-A0AAE1MA51-F1
#
_cell.length_a   1.000
_cell.length_b   1.000
_cell.length_c   1.000
_cell.angle_alpha   90.00
_cell.angle_beta   90.00
_cell.angle_gamma   90.00
#
_symmetry.space_group_name_H-M   'P 1'
#
loop_
_entity.id
_entity.type
_entity.pdbx_description
1 polymer ?
#
loop_
_entity_poly.entity_id
_entity_poly.type
_entity_poly.pdbx_seq_one_letter_code
_entity_poly.pdbx_strand_id
1 'polypeptide(L)'
;MEPEKLLRKWVVSLMAVLLVLGLWGGVRAAPQVPCYFIFGDSLVDNGNNNQLASLARANYFPYGIDFPGGATGRFSNGKTTVDVVAQLLGFDRYIPPYSTTRGRDILTGVNYASAAAGIREETGQQLGARISFSGQVQNYRRTVSQVVQILGNQTQAANYLRKCIYSIGLGSNDYLNNYFMPAFYSSSRQYTPEQFTDILIQQYSQQIRSLYNYGARKMALFGLGPIGCSPNEIAQNSRDGRTCVERINSANRLFNDRLKSLVDQFNRQLTDAKLIYINTYGMFQDILSSPSSFGFRVTNAGCCGVGRNNGQITCLPGQRPCPNRREYLFWDAFHPTESGNSIVGRRAYSAQSSSDAYPIDIRRLAQS
;
A
#
# COMPACT_ATOMS: atom_id res chain seq x y z
N MET A 1 46.08 46.47 17.49
CA MET A 1 45.40 45.69 16.43
C MET A 1 44.14 46.44 16.04
N GLU A 2 44.05 46.88 14.78
CA GLU A 2 43.02 47.83 14.33
C GLU A 2 41.60 47.24 14.39
N PRO A 3 40.62 47.96 14.95
CA PRO A 3 39.22 47.53 15.03
C PRO A 3 38.59 47.29 13.65
N GLU A 4 39.07 47.94 12.59
CA GLU A 4 38.63 47.72 11.21
C GLU A 4 38.94 46.30 10.70
N LYS A 5 40.08 45.74 11.09
CA LYS A 5 40.46 44.37 10.69
C LYS A 5 39.59 43.31 11.37
N LEU A 6 39.09 43.59 12.57
CA LEU A 6 38.13 42.72 13.24
C LEU A 6 36.76 42.80 12.56
N LEU A 7 36.25 44.02 12.32
CA LEU A 7 34.94 44.22 11.69
C LEU A 7 34.85 43.56 10.31
N ARG A 8 35.91 43.68 9.50
CA ARG A 8 36.00 43.05 8.17
C ARG A 8 35.97 41.51 8.26
N LYS A 9 36.62 40.92 9.26
CA LYS A 9 36.57 39.46 9.49
C LYS A 9 35.16 39.01 9.89
N TRP A 10 34.48 39.74 10.77
CA TRP A 10 33.12 39.43 11.18
C TRP A 10 32.11 39.50 10.03
N VAL A 11 32.20 40.53 9.18
CA VAL A 11 31.32 40.68 8.00
C VAL A 11 31.53 39.55 7.00
N VAL A 12 32.79 39.16 6.73
CA VAL A 12 33.10 38.05 5.82
C VAL A 12 32.59 36.72 6.38
N SER A 13 32.76 36.46 7.68
CA SER A 13 32.22 35.26 8.32
C SER A 13 30.69 35.22 8.32
N LEU A 14 30.03 36.36 8.54
CA LEU A 14 28.56 36.45 8.50
C LEU A 14 28.03 36.20 7.08
N MET A 15 28.67 36.77 6.06
CA MET A 15 28.31 36.50 4.66
C MET A 15 28.54 35.04 4.26
N ALA A 16 29.62 34.40 4.73
CA ALA A 16 29.86 32.98 4.49
C ALA A 16 28.79 32.10 5.16
N VAL A 17 28.38 32.40 6.39
CA VAL A 17 27.30 31.69 7.09
C VAL A 17 25.96 31.87 6.37
N LEU A 18 25.64 33.08 5.91
CA LEU A 18 24.42 33.36 5.14
C LEU A 18 24.42 32.67 3.77
N LEU A 19 25.57 32.54 3.11
CA LEU A 19 25.73 31.76 1.88
C LEU A 19 25.53 30.25 2.12
N VAL A 20 26.08 29.70 3.20
CA VAL A 20 25.89 28.30 3.58
C VAL A 20 24.43 28.03 3.96
N LEU A 21 23.76 28.95 4.66
CA LEU A 21 22.33 28.88 4.97
C LEU A 21 21.45 29.07 3.72
N GLY A 22 21.86 29.90 2.76
CA GLY A 22 21.19 30.09 1.48
C GLY A 22 21.30 28.88 0.54
N LEU A 23 22.40 28.13 0.63
CA LEU A 23 22.58 26.83 -0.06
C LEU A 23 21.80 25.68 0.61
N TRP A 24 21.27 25.89 1.82
CA TRP A 24 20.36 24.98 2.53
C TRP A 24 18.87 25.24 2.20
N GLY A 25 18.58 26.18 1.29
CA GLY A 25 17.31 26.21 0.57
C GLY A 25 17.26 25.02 -0.38
N GLY A 26 17.05 23.82 0.15
CA GLY A 26 17.12 22.57 -0.61
C GLY A 26 16.21 22.62 -1.83
N VAL A 27 16.81 22.73 -3.01
CA VAL A 27 16.14 22.47 -4.28
C VAL A 27 15.76 20.99 -4.25
N ARG A 28 14.54 20.69 -3.78
CA ARG A 28 13.99 19.34 -3.87
C ARG A 28 13.72 19.06 -5.33
N ALA A 29 14.28 17.97 -5.84
CA ALA A 29 13.99 17.50 -7.17
C ALA A 29 12.48 17.26 -7.32
N ALA A 30 11.92 17.66 -8.45
CA ALA A 30 10.51 17.41 -8.76
C ALA A 30 10.21 15.89 -8.70
N PRO A 31 8.98 15.48 -8.37
CA PRO A 31 8.58 14.08 -8.42
C PRO A 31 8.89 13.44 -9.78
N GLN A 32 9.30 12.18 -9.77
CA GLN A 32 9.68 11.43 -10.98
C GLN A 32 8.50 11.21 -11.94
N VAL A 33 7.28 11.24 -11.41
CA VAL A 33 6.03 11.17 -12.17
C VAL A 33 5.08 12.25 -11.67
N PRO A 34 4.22 12.82 -12.53
CA PRO A 34 3.38 13.94 -12.14
C PRO A 34 2.28 13.54 -11.13
N CYS A 35 1.87 12.27 -11.12
CA CYS A 35 0.84 11.81 -10.19
C CYS A 35 0.93 10.33 -9.82
N TYR A 36 0.37 10.00 -8.66
CA TYR A 36 0.37 8.64 -8.11
C TYR A 36 -1.01 8.25 -7.56
N PHE A 37 -1.66 7.27 -8.18
CA PHE A 37 -2.98 6.76 -7.76
C PHE A 37 -2.85 5.40 -7.10
N ILE A 38 -3.60 5.19 -6.01
CA ILE A 38 -3.49 3.98 -5.19
C ILE A 38 -4.86 3.33 -5.05
N PHE A 39 -4.91 2.01 -5.26
CA PHE A 39 -6.09 1.16 -5.10
C PHE A 39 -5.70 0.00 -4.19
N GLY A 40 -6.54 -0.32 -3.23
CA GLY A 40 -6.21 -1.37 -2.30
C GLY A 40 -7.20 -1.59 -1.18
N ASP A 41 -6.74 -2.32 -0.17
CA ASP A 41 -7.48 -2.58 1.06
C ASP A 41 -6.85 -1.84 2.27
N SER A 42 -7.03 -2.37 3.47
CA SER A 42 -6.49 -1.81 4.72
C SER A 42 -4.97 -1.70 4.74
N LEU A 43 -4.26 -2.49 3.94
CA LEU A 43 -2.79 -2.43 3.84
C LEU A 43 -2.29 -1.08 3.31
N VAL A 44 -3.16 -0.33 2.61
CA VAL A 44 -2.82 0.95 1.98
C VAL A 44 -3.89 2.03 2.17
N ASP A 45 -4.99 1.76 2.92
CA ASP A 45 -5.95 2.79 3.31
C ASP A 45 -5.29 3.83 4.22
N ASN A 46 -5.58 5.09 3.96
CA ASN A 46 -5.07 6.23 4.72
C ASN A 46 -6.16 7.17 5.25
N GLY A 47 -7.43 6.75 5.19
CA GLY A 47 -8.54 7.48 5.79
C GLY A 47 -9.86 7.44 5.01
N ASN A 48 -10.01 6.60 3.99
CA ASN A 48 -11.27 6.48 3.25
C ASN A 48 -12.35 5.83 4.11
N ASN A 49 -12.00 4.89 5.00
CA ASN A 49 -12.96 4.23 5.88
C ASN A 49 -13.44 5.09 7.06
N ASN A 50 -12.82 6.25 7.33
CA ASN A 50 -13.11 7.06 8.52
C ASN A 50 -14.57 7.54 8.59
N GLN A 51 -15.22 7.73 7.44
CA GLN A 51 -16.60 8.22 7.33
C GLN A 51 -17.60 7.11 6.97
N LEU A 52 -17.14 5.88 6.74
CA LEU A 52 -17.99 4.75 6.40
C LEU A 52 -18.48 4.07 7.67
N ALA A 53 -19.75 3.73 7.78
CA ALA A 53 -20.30 2.94 8.89
C ALA A 53 -19.71 1.52 8.87
N SER A 54 -18.54 1.35 9.49
CA SER A 54 -17.66 0.19 9.34
C SER A 54 -16.93 -0.08 10.65
N LEU A 55 -16.74 -1.35 10.97
CA LEU A 55 -15.85 -1.82 12.03
C LEU A 55 -14.37 -1.76 11.59
N ALA A 56 -14.11 -1.75 10.28
CA ALA A 56 -12.77 -1.64 9.72
C ALA A 56 -12.32 -0.17 9.67
N ARG A 57 -11.95 0.38 10.84
CA ARG A 57 -11.40 1.73 11.00
C ARG A 57 -10.12 1.70 11.84
N ALA A 58 -9.19 2.61 11.54
CA ALA A 58 -7.92 2.78 12.23
C ALA A 58 -7.60 4.27 12.50
N ASN A 59 -8.64 5.09 12.69
CA ASN A 59 -8.53 6.53 12.97
C ASN A 59 -8.53 6.84 14.48
N TYR A 60 -7.88 5.97 15.27
CA TYR A 60 -7.77 6.10 16.72
C TYR A 60 -6.42 5.59 17.22
N PHE A 61 -5.97 6.09 18.37
CA PHE A 61 -4.77 5.61 19.04
C PHE A 61 -4.92 4.14 19.45
N PRO A 62 -3.92 3.26 19.25
CA PRO A 62 -2.52 3.59 18.93
C PRO A 62 -2.15 3.60 17.44
N TYR A 63 -3.09 3.47 16.50
CA TYR A 63 -2.77 3.57 15.08
C TYR A 63 -2.16 4.94 14.75
N GLY A 64 -1.15 4.95 13.89
CA GLY A 64 -0.44 6.17 13.51
C GLY A 64 0.39 6.81 14.62
N ILE A 65 0.69 6.13 15.73
CA ILE A 65 1.52 6.66 16.84
C ILE A 65 2.91 7.15 16.38
N ASP A 66 3.49 6.55 15.34
CA ASP A 66 4.76 6.95 14.73
C ASP A 66 4.57 7.80 13.46
N PHE A 67 3.34 7.96 12.99
CA PHE A 67 3.05 8.77 11.82
C PHE A 67 2.99 10.25 12.21
N PRO A 68 3.65 11.18 11.48
CA PRO A 68 3.63 12.60 11.83
C PRO A 68 2.22 13.21 11.94
N GLY A 69 1.25 12.68 11.20
CA GLY A 69 -0.16 13.10 11.24
C GLY A 69 -1.03 12.36 12.26
N GLY A 70 -0.45 11.50 13.10
CA GLY A 70 -1.19 10.68 14.06
C GLY A 70 -2.11 9.65 13.39
N ALA A 71 -3.23 9.35 14.05
CA ALA A 71 -4.18 8.34 13.62
C ALA A 71 -5.04 8.79 12.43
N THR A 72 -4.52 8.66 11.21
CA THR A 72 -5.24 9.11 10.01
C THR A 72 -6.23 8.09 9.45
N GLY A 73 -6.21 6.83 9.92
CA GLY A 73 -6.90 5.70 9.28
C GLY A 73 -5.96 4.68 8.63
N ARG A 74 -4.64 4.85 8.77
CA ARG A 74 -3.65 3.83 8.37
C ARG A 74 -3.65 2.68 9.37
N PHE A 75 -3.77 1.46 8.88
CA PHE A 75 -3.72 0.24 9.69
C PHE A 75 -2.26 -0.13 10.01
N SER A 76 -1.51 0.79 10.62
CA SER A 76 -0.13 0.59 11.05
C SER A 76 0.18 1.55 12.20
N ASN A 77 1.32 1.37 12.86
CA ASN A 77 1.87 2.40 13.74
C ASN A 77 2.30 3.65 12.97
N GLY A 78 2.57 3.55 11.67
CA GLY A 78 3.16 4.63 10.89
C GLY A 78 2.84 4.56 9.41
N LYS A 79 3.87 4.68 8.57
CA LYS A 79 3.76 4.62 7.10
C LYS A 79 3.31 3.23 6.60
N THR A 80 2.53 3.25 5.53
CA THR A 80 2.23 2.07 4.69
C THR A 80 3.26 1.92 3.57
N THR A 81 3.24 0.78 2.87
CA THR A 81 4.13 0.52 1.72
C THR A 81 4.03 1.60 0.64
N VAL A 82 2.81 2.07 0.33
CA VAL A 82 2.59 3.10 -0.70
C VAL A 82 3.04 4.48 -0.26
N ASP A 83 3.04 4.78 1.04
CA ASP A 83 3.62 6.03 1.56
C ASP A 83 5.13 6.06 1.33
N VAL A 84 5.80 4.92 1.54
CA VAL A 84 7.24 4.76 1.31
C VAL A 84 7.54 4.90 -0.18
N VAL A 85 6.74 4.27 -1.05
CA VAL A 85 6.87 4.42 -2.52
C VAL A 85 6.65 5.88 -2.94
N ALA A 86 5.65 6.58 -2.41
CA ALA A 86 5.40 7.99 -2.73
C ALA A 86 6.61 8.87 -2.36
N GLN A 87 7.23 8.64 -1.20
CA GLN A 87 8.45 9.35 -0.81
C GLN A 87 9.61 9.08 -1.77
N LEU A 88 9.81 7.82 -2.17
CA LEU A 88 10.89 7.44 -3.09
C LEU A 88 10.66 7.94 -4.52
N LEU A 89 9.40 8.13 -4.92
CA LEU A 89 9.03 8.80 -6.17
C LEU A 89 9.25 10.32 -6.12
N GLY A 90 9.52 10.90 -4.94
CA GLY A 90 9.86 12.31 -4.77
C GLY A 90 8.67 13.22 -4.47
N PHE A 91 7.52 12.69 -4.06
CA PHE A 91 6.38 13.53 -3.67
C PHE A 91 6.65 14.24 -2.33
N ASP A 92 6.39 15.56 -2.28
CA ASP A 92 6.57 16.37 -1.06
C ASP A 92 5.58 16.05 0.07
N ARG A 93 4.41 15.53 -0.32
CA ARG A 93 3.31 15.17 0.59
C ARG A 93 2.88 13.73 0.29
N TYR A 94 2.42 13.02 1.31
CA TYR A 94 1.77 11.73 1.10
C TYR A 94 0.51 11.89 0.26
N ILE A 95 0.20 10.89 -0.56
CA ILE A 95 -0.99 10.89 -1.41
C ILE A 95 -2.25 10.90 -0.52
N PRO A 96 -3.17 11.86 -0.66
CA PRO A 96 -4.35 11.99 0.22
C PRO A 96 -5.46 10.97 -0.10
N PRO A 97 -6.36 10.66 0.87
CA PRO A 97 -7.53 9.80 0.63
C PRO A 97 -8.55 10.46 -0.30
N TYR A 98 -9.26 9.66 -1.08
CA TYR A 98 -10.38 10.11 -1.91
C TYR A 98 -11.46 10.84 -1.11
N SER A 99 -11.72 10.42 0.13
CA SER A 99 -12.73 11.02 1.01
C SER A 99 -12.54 12.53 1.20
N THR A 100 -11.31 13.04 1.21
CA THR A 100 -10.99 14.45 1.48
C THR A 100 -10.37 15.20 0.29
N THR A 101 -9.98 14.51 -0.78
CA THR A 101 -9.25 15.15 -1.89
C THR A 101 -10.20 15.86 -2.87
N ARG A 102 -9.92 17.13 -3.22
CA ARG A 102 -10.77 17.95 -4.10
C ARG A 102 -9.92 18.84 -5.00
N GLY A 103 -10.53 19.37 -6.07
CA GLY A 103 -9.92 20.41 -6.90
C GLY A 103 -8.57 20.00 -7.50
N ARG A 104 -7.61 20.95 -7.54
CA ARG A 104 -6.30 20.72 -8.16
C ARG A 104 -5.41 19.72 -7.41
N ASP A 105 -5.67 19.44 -6.13
CA ASP A 105 -4.89 18.43 -5.39
C ASP A 105 -5.04 17.02 -6.00
N ILE A 106 -6.15 16.77 -6.72
CA ILE A 106 -6.36 15.54 -7.50
C ILE A 106 -5.24 15.30 -8.51
N LEU A 107 -4.65 16.36 -9.07
CA LEU A 107 -3.60 16.23 -10.08
C LEU A 107 -2.35 15.57 -9.52
N THR A 108 -2.06 15.67 -8.22
CA THR A 108 -0.88 15.02 -7.62
C THR A 108 -1.12 13.53 -7.36
N GLY A 109 -2.37 13.08 -7.35
CA GLY A 109 -2.74 11.69 -7.10
C GLY A 109 -3.75 11.55 -5.97
N VAL A 110 -4.38 10.38 -5.89
CA VAL A 110 -5.43 10.07 -4.92
C VAL A 110 -5.32 8.61 -4.50
N ASN A 111 -5.52 8.37 -3.20
CA ASN A 111 -5.63 7.03 -2.63
C ASN A 111 -7.11 6.64 -2.50
N TYR A 112 -7.52 5.61 -3.23
CA TYR A 112 -8.89 5.07 -3.25
C TYR A 112 -9.07 3.84 -2.36
N ALA A 113 -8.00 3.35 -1.73
CA ALA A 113 -8.05 2.13 -0.95
C ALA A 113 -9.05 2.20 0.20
N SER A 114 -9.68 1.08 0.53
CA SER A 114 -10.71 1.01 1.57
C SER A 114 -10.51 -0.26 2.38
N ALA A 115 -10.41 -0.13 3.69
CA ALA A 115 -10.29 -1.30 4.56
C ALA A 115 -11.46 -2.27 4.42
N ALA A 116 -11.16 -3.56 4.58
CA ALA A 116 -12.04 -4.69 4.29
C ALA A 116 -12.45 -4.89 2.81
N ALA A 117 -12.00 -4.04 1.88
CA ALA A 117 -12.32 -4.20 0.48
C ALA A 117 -11.72 -5.48 -0.12
N GLY A 118 -12.52 -6.18 -0.92
CA GLY A 118 -12.07 -7.24 -1.81
C GLY A 118 -12.23 -6.87 -3.27
N ILE A 119 -11.80 -7.81 -4.12
CA ILE A 119 -12.07 -7.83 -5.55
C ILE A 119 -13.55 -8.09 -5.78
N ARG A 120 -14.11 -9.07 -5.05
CA ARG A 120 -15.54 -9.39 -5.12
C ARG A 120 -16.34 -8.37 -4.35
N GLU A 121 -17.56 -8.12 -4.80
CA GLU A 121 -18.44 -7.16 -4.15
C GLU A 121 -18.74 -7.57 -2.72
N GLU A 122 -19.14 -8.81 -2.45
CA GLU A 122 -19.57 -9.23 -1.12
C GLU A 122 -18.45 -9.32 -0.08
N THR A 123 -17.19 -9.37 -0.51
CA THR A 123 -16.04 -9.51 0.40
C THR A 123 -16.04 -8.41 1.46
N GLY A 124 -15.83 -8.80 2.72
CA GLY A 124 -15.70 -7.89 3.86
C GLY A 124 -17.00 -7.22 4.33
N GLN A 125 -18.17 -7.59 3.79
CA GLN A 125 -19.47 -7.00 4.18
C GLN A 125 -19.83 -7.20 5.66
N GLN A 126 -19.37 -8.30 6.28
CA GLN A 126 -19.60 -8.57 7.70
C GLN A 126 -18.95 -7.52 8.63
N LEU A 127 -17.99 -6.73 8.10
CA LEU A 127 -17.36 -5.63 8.81
C LEU A 127 -18.06 -4.29 8.58
N GLY A 128 -19.17 -4.26 7.83
CA GLY A 128 -19.94 -3.06 7.51
C GLY A 128 -19.58 -2.44 6.16
N ALA A 129 -19.76 -1.12 6.05
CA ALA A 129 -19.52 -0.40 4.81
C ALA A 129 -18.04 -0.42 4.40
N ARG A 130 -17.80 -0.61 3.10
CA ARG A 130 -16.49 -0.67 2.45
C ARG A 130 -16.64 -0.35 0.97
N ILE A 131 -15.57 0.13 0.34
CA ILE A 131 -15.53 0.42 -1.10
C ILE A 131 -14.77 -0.71 -1.80
N SER A 132 -15.50 -1.63 -2.43
CA SER A 132 -14.95 -2.76 -3.22
C SER A 132 -14.05 -2.27 -4.36
N PHE A 133 -13.26 -3.16 -4.97
CA PHE A 133 -12.38 -2.76 -6.07
C PHE A 133 -13.13 -2.00 -7.18
N SER A 134 -14.31 -2.49 -7.58
CA SER A 134 -15.12 -1.83 -8.59
C SER A 134 -15.57 -0.44 -8.15
N GLY A 135 -15.92 -0.26 -6.87
CA GLY A 135 -16.25 1.03 -6.28
C GLY A 135 -15.06 2.00 -6.29
N GLN A 136 -13.85 1.51 -6.04
CA GLN A 136 -12.63 2.32 -6.10
C GLN A 136 -12.36 2.79 -7.54
N VAL A 137 -12.55 1.90 -8.53
CA VAL A 137 -12.46 2.26 -9.95
C VAL A 137 -13.54 3.27 -10.35
N GLN A 138 -14.77 3.16 -9.81
CA GLN A 138 -15.81 4.16 -10.03
C GLN A 138 -15.42 5.54 -9.46
N ASN A 139 -14.82 5.57 -8.27
CA ASN A 139 -14.28 6.81 -7.69
C ASN A 139 -13.17 7.41 -8.58
N TYR A 140 -12.29 6.58 -9.12
CA TYR A 140 -11.27 7.01 -10.08
C TYR A 140 -11.90 7.57 -11.37
N ARG A 141 -12.95 6.95 -11.93
CA ARG A 141 -13.64 7.49 -13.11
C ARG A 141 -14.20 8.90 -12.85
N ARG A 142 -14.75 9.15 -11.66
CA ARG A 142 -15.18 10.51 -11.25
C ARG A 142 -14.00 11.47 -11.15
N THR A 143 -12.85 11.01 -10.66
CA THR A 143 -11.60 11.78 -10.65
C THR A 143 -11.17 12.14 -12.07
N VAL A 144 -11.18 11.19 -13.01
CA VAL A 144 -10.79 11.47 -14.41
C VAL A 144 -11.67 12.56 -15.03
N SER A 145 -12.99 12.55 -14.78
CA SER A 145 -13.87 13.63 -15.23
C SER A 145 -13.48 14.99 -14.68
N GLN A 146 -13.05 15.07 -13.41
CA GLN A 146 -12.55 16.30 -12.81
C GLN A 146 -11.20 16.72 -13.41
N VAL A 147 -10.30 15.77 -13.69
CA VAL A 147 -9.02 16.05 -14.36
C VAL A 147 -9.26 16.64 -15.75
N VAL A 148 -10.23 16.12 -16.51
CA VAL A 148 -10.64 16.69 -17.81
C VAL A 148 -11.10 18.13 -17.67
N GLN A 149 -11.91 18.45 -16.66
CA GLN A 149 -12.36 19.82 -16.39
C GLN A 149 -11.19 20.74 -16.01
N ILE A 150 -10.30 20.27 -15.14
CA ILE A 150 -9.15 21.06 -14.65
C ILE A 150 -8.14 21.34 -15.77
N LEU A 151 -7.88 20.36 -16.63
CA LEU A 151 -6.92 20.46 -17.74
C LEU A 151 -7.56 20.93 -19.05
N GLY A 152 -8.87 21.20 -19.04
CA GLY A 152 -9.62 21.81 -20.14
C GLY A 152 -10.10 20.86 -21.24
N ASN A 153 -9.46 19.70 -21.48
CA ASN A 153 -9.97 18.71 -22.44
C ASN A 153 -9.45 17.28 -22.21
N GLN A 154 -10.10 16.33 -22.89
CA GLN A 154 -9.81 14.90 -22.80
C GLN A 154 -8.40 14.54 -23.26
N THR A 155 -7.89 15.17 -24.33
CA THR A 155 -6.55 14.91 -24.85
C THR A 155 -5.47 15.30 -23.84
N GLN A 156 -5.59 16.47 -23.20
CA GLN A 156 -4.68 16.93 -22.15
C GLN A 156 -4.74 16.00 -20.93
N ALA A 157 -5.95 15.62 -20.50
CA ALA A 157 -6.12 14.68 -19.40
C ALA A 157 -5.50 13.30 -19.70
N ALA A 158 -5.76 12.73 -20.88
CA ALA A 158 -5.15 11.47 -21.29
C ALA A 158 -3.62 11.56 -21.34
N ASN A 159 -3.09 12.67 -21.86
CA ASN A 159 -1.66 12.95 -21.91
C ASN A 159 -1.01 13.11 -20.54
N TYR A 160 -1.76 13.61 -19.57
CA TYR A 160 -1.33 13.73 -18.18
C TYR A 160 -1.35 12.36 -17.48
N LEU A 161 -2.52 11.70 -17.49
CA LEU A 161 -2.78 10.45 -16.77
C LEU A 161 -1.89 9.29 -17.22
N ARG A 162 -1.50 9.24 -18.50
CA ARG A 162 -0.57 8.22 -19.03
C ARG A 162 0.83 8.27 -18.42
N LYS A 163 1.24 9.41 -17.86
CA LYS A 163 2.55 9.60 -17.23
C LYS A 163 2.56 9.18 -15.76
N CYS A 164 1.39 9.01 -15.15
CA CYS A 164 1.23 8.70 -13.74
C CYS A 164 1.43 7.22 -13.44
N ILE A 165 1.75 6.91 -12.18
CA ILE A 165 1.83 5.53 -11.68
C ILE A 165 0.55 5.18 -10.92
N TYR A 166 0.16 3.92 -11.02
CA TYR A 166 -1.00 3.34 -10.36
C TYR A 166 -0.54 2.12 -9.56
N SER A 167 -0.71 2.12 -8.24
CA SER A 167 -0.48 0.92 -7.42
C SER A 167 -1.81 0.25 -7.09
N ILE A 168 -1.89 -1.06 -7.33
CA ILE A 168 -3.11 -1.84 -7.12
C ILE A 168 -2.75 -3.08 -6.28
N GLY A 169 -3.26 -3.15 -5.05
CA GLY A 169 -3.06 -4.28 -4.15
C GLY A 169 -4.37 -4.71 -3.49
N LEU A 170 -5.05 -5.69 -4.07
CA LEU A 170 -6.31 -6.26 -3.55
C LEU A 170 -6.30 -7.79 -3.73
N GLY A 171 -7.06 -8.47 -2.87
CA GLY A 171 -7.25 -9.93 -2.90
C GLY A 171 -7.08 -10.57 -1.51
N SER A 172 -6.40 -9.88 -0.58
CA SER A 172 -6.17 -10.41 0.78
C SER A 172 -7.49 -10.71 1.49
N ASN A 173 -8.43 -9.76 1.45
CA ASN A 173 -9.76 -9.93 2.03
C ASN A 173 -10.61 -10.99 1.33
N ASP A 174 -10.39 -11.26 0.04
CA ASP A 174 -11.15 -12.31 -0.66
C ASP A 174 -10.80 -13.70 -0.11
N TYR A 175 -9.61 -13.88 0.47
CA TYR A 175 -9.26 -15.09 1.22
C TYR A 175 -9.61 -14.97 2.72
N LEU A 176 -9.17 -13.90 3.39
CA LEU A 176 -9.34 -13.69 4.83
C LEU A 176 -10.80 -13.48 5.25
N ASN A 177 -11.48 -12.55 4.57
CA ASN A 177 -12.79 -12.02 4.89
C ASN A 177 -13.85 -12.48 3.88
N ASN A 178 -13.63 -13.65 3.26
CA ASN A 178 -14.57 -14.32 2.37
C ASN A 178 -14.31 -15.84 2.29
N TYR A 179 -13.35 -16.30 1.48
CA TYR A 179 -13.18 -17.73 1.15
C TYR A 179 -12.95 -18.61 2.38
N PHE A 180 -12.04 -18.22 3.28
CA PHE A 180 -11.75 -18.96 4.51
C PHE A 180 -12.66 -18.58 5.68
N MET A 181 -13.80 -17.93 5.41
CA MET A 181 -14.78 -17.52 6.42
C MET A 181 -16.18 -18.14 6.16
N PRO A 182 -16.30 -19.49 6.21
CA PRO A 182 -17.51 -20.21 5.77
C PRO A 182 -18.77 -19.95 6.60
N ALA A 183 -18.62 -19.38 7.81
CA ALA A 183 -19.74 -18.97 8.64
C ALA A 183 -20.50 -17.77 8.06
N PHE A 184 -19.82 -16.91 7.29
CA PHE A 184 -20.41 -15.69 6.69
C PHE A 184 -20.60 -15.85 5.18
N TYR A 185 -19.79 -16.67 4.52
CA TYR A 185 -19.76 -16.78 3.06
C TYR A 185 -19.91 -18.22 2.58
N SER A 186 -20.47 -18.40 1.38
CA SER A 186 -20.62 -19.70 0.73
C SER A 186 -19.47 -20.05 -0.22
N SER A 187 -18.52 -19.14 -0.46
CA SER A 187 -17.49 -19.27 -1.50
C SER A 187 -16.69 -20.58 -1.42
N SER A 188 -16.21 -20.97 -0.24
CA SER A 188 -15.48 -22.24 -0.07
C SER A 188 -16.33 -23.50 -0.13
N ARG A 189 -17.66 -23.37 -0.06
CA ARG A 189 -18.61 -24.47 -0.33
C ARG A 189 -18.96 -24.58 -1.82
N GLN A 190 -18.80 -23.49 -2.57
CA GLN A 190 -19.16 -23.40 -3.99
C GLN A 190 -17.96 -23.63 -4.92
N TYR A 191 -16.75 -23.27 -4.49
CA TYR A 191 -15.57 -23.23 -5.35
C TYR A 191 -14.36 -23.89 -4.69
N THR A 192 -13.58 -24.64 -5.48
CA THR A 192 -12.21 -24.99 -5.08
C THR A 192 -11.34 -23.73 -5.00
N PRO A 193 -10.17 -23.77 -4.34
CA PRO A 193 -9.25 -22.63 -4.32
C PRO A 193 -8.87 -22.15 -5.72
N GLU A 194 -8.68 -23.06 -6.66
CA GLU A 194 -8.39 -22.77 -8.06
C GLU A 194 -9.56 -22.04 -8.73
N GLN A 195 -10.78 -22.59 -8.66
CA GLN A 195 -11.95 -21.96 -9.26
C GLN A 195 -12.20 -20.56 -8.69
N PHE A 196 -12.09 -20.41 -7.36
CA PHE A 196 -12.27 -19.12 -6.71
C PHE A 196 -11.22 -18.12 -7.19
N THR A 197 -9.96 -18.53 -7.24
CA THR A 197 -8.86 -17.69 -7.71
C THR A 197 -9.05 -17.29 -9.19
N ASP A 198 -9.62 -18.14 -10.04
CA ASP A 198 -9.87 -17.83 -11.46
C ASP A 198 -10.92 -16.72 -11.58
N ILE A 199 -11.97 -16.81 -10.77
CA ILE A 199 -13.01 -15.79 -10.69
C ILE A 199 -12.43 -14.46 -10.20
N LEU A 200 -11.58 -14.48 -9.16
CA LEU A 200 -10.92 -13.27 -8.67
C LEU A 200 -10.09 -12.60 -9.76
N ILE A 201 -9.27 -13.38 -10.48
CA ILE A 201 -8.38 -12.86 -11.53
C ILE A 201 -9.19 -12.34 -12.72
N GLN A 202 -10.30 -12.99 -13.07
CA GLN A 202 -11.21 -12.50 -14.11
C GLN A 202 -11.82 -11.13 -13.72
N GLN A 203 -12.30 -10.98 -12.49
CA GLN A 203 -12.87 -9.70 -12.03
C GLN A 203 -11.80 -8.61 -11.88
N TYR A 204 -10.62 -8.96 -11.37
CA TYR A 204 -9.47 -8.07 -11.29
C TYR A 204 -9.07 -7.57 -12.69
N SER A 205 -9.01 -8.47 -13.66
CA SER A 205 -8.73 -8.15 -15.08
C SER A 205 -9.72 -7.14 -15.66
N GLN A 206 -11.00 -7.25 -15.35
CA GLN A 206 -12.01 -6.27 -15.77
C GLN A 206 -11.73 -4.87 -15.20
N GLN A 207 -11.35 -4.79 -13.92
CA GLN A 207 -11.01 -3.51 -13.29
C GLN A 207 -9.73 -2.89 -13.88
N ILE A 208 -8.70 -3.70 -14.18
CA ILE A 208 -7.49 -3.23 -14.87
C ILE A 208 -7.80 -2.70 -16.27
N ARG A 209 -8.66 -3.38 -17.05
CA ARG A 209 -9.14 -2.86 -18.35
C ARG A 209 -9.87 -1.54 -18.19
N SER A 210 -10.67 -1.40 -17.15
CA SER A 210 -11.37 -0.15 -16.85
C SER A 210 -10.38 0.98 -16.54
N LEU A 211 -9.39 0.75 -15.68
CA LEU A 211 -8.34 1.75 -15.41
C LEU A 211 -7.59 2.16 -16.69
N TYR A 212 -7.22 1.18 -17.54
CA TYR A 212 -6.58 1.44 -18.82
C TYR A 212 -7.45 2.29 -19.76
N ASN A 213 -8.75 1.98 -19.86
CA ASN A 213 -9.70 2.76 -20.67
C ASN A 213 -9.85 4.21 -20.16
N TYR A 214 -9.53 4.46 -18.90
CA TYR A 214 -9.53 5.77 -18.26
C TYR A 214 -8.11 6.35 -18.07
N GLY A 215 -7.18 6.00 -18.96
CA GLY A 215 -5.89 6.68 -19.12
C GLY A 215 -4.73 6.09 -18.31
N ALA A 216 -4.95 5.05 -17.51
CA ALA A 216 -3.85 4.39 -16.80
C ALA A 216 -2.93 3.68 -17.80
N ARG A 217 -1.60 3.89 -17.66
CA ARG A 217 -0.59 3.23 -18.50
C ARG A 217 0.53 2.58 -17.69
N LYS A 218 0.93 3.14 -16.53
CA LYS A 218 2.00 2.56 -15.69
C LYS A 218 1.40 1.95 -14.42
N MET A 219 1.15 0.64 -14.41
CA MET A 219 0.44 -0.04 -13.31
C MET A 219 1.34 -1.05 -12.58
N ALA A 220 1.43 -0.91 -11.27
CA ALA A 220 2.11 -1.85 -10.38
C ALA A 220 1.09 -2.68 -9.62
N LEU A 221 1.00 -3.97 -9.96
CA LEU A 221 0.13 -4.95 -9.34
C LEU A 221 0.87 -5.61 -8.17
N PHE A 222 0.44 -5.36 -6.95
CA PHE A 222 1.04 -5.94 -5.75
C PHE A 222 0.42 -7.32 -5.51
N GLY A 223 1.27 -8.35 -5.49
CA GLY A 223 0.87 -9.68 -5.03
C GLY A 223 0.50 -9.68 -3.55
N LEU A 224 -0.25 -10.71 -3.15
CA LEU A 224 -0.61 -10.97 -1.76
C LEU A 224 0.63 -11.33 -0.95
N GLY A 225 0.67 -10.91 0.32
CA GLY A 225 1.63 -11.44 1.29
C GLY A 225 1.28 -12.88 1.70
N PRO A 226 2.13 -13.53 2.52
CA PRO A 226 1.84 -14.85 3.09
C PRO A 226 0.81 -14.72 4.22
N ILE A 227 -0.48 -14.68 3.87
CA ILE A 227 -1.58 -14.40 4.80
C ILE A 227 -1.62 -15.43 5.95
N GLY A 228 -1.34 -16.70 5.65
CA GLY A 228 -1.28 -17.76 6.65
C GLY A 228 -0.20 -17.58 7.70
N CYS A 229 0.71 -16.63 7.53
CA CYS A 229 1.70 -16.22 8.53
C CYS A 229 1.28 -15.02 9.38
N SER A 230 0.12 -14.40 9.10
CA SER A 230 -0.37 -13.28 9.92
C SER A 230 -0.69 -13.74 11.34
N PRO A 231 -0.53 -12.88 12.36
CA PRO A 231 -0.81 -13.23 13.76
C PRO A 231 -2.20 -13.82 13.98
N ASN A 232 -3.22 -13.31 13.27
CA ASN A 232 -4.57 -13.84 13.34
C ASN A 232 -4.66 -15.28 12.85
N GLU A 233 -4.11 -15.58 11.68
CA GLU A 233 -4.21 -16.91 11.09
C GLU A 233 -3.44 -17.95 11.90
N ILE A 234 -2.25 -17.62 12.40
CA ILE A 234 -1.51 -18.54 13.26
C ILE A 234 -2.17 -18.69 14.65
N ALA A 235 -2.80 -17.64 15.18
CA ALA A 235 -3.52 -17.76 16.45
C ALA A 235 -4.69 -18.74 16.35
N GLN A 236 -5.44 -18.68 15.24
CA GLN A 236 -6.63 -19.49 15.02
C GLN A 236 -6.33 -20.91 14.54
N ASN A 237 -5.41 -21.05 13.59
CA ASN A 237 -5.27 -22.27 12.81
C ASN A 237 -3.94 -23.01 13.03
N SER A 238 -2.96 -22.39 13.73
CA SER A 238 -1.67 -23.03 14.01
C SER A 238 -1.63 -23.64 15.40
N ARG A 239 -1.16 -24.88 15.52
CA ARG A 239 -1.09 -25.59 16.81
C ARG A 239 -0.05 -24.97 17.74
N ASP A 240 1.09 -24.54 17.21
CA ASP A 240 2.20 -23.96 17.98
C ASP A 240 2.18 -22.41 18.01
N GLY A 241 1.29 -21.76 17.25
CA GLY A 241 1.22 -20.30 17.15
C GLY A 241 2.45 -19.69 16.47
N ARG A 242 3.14 -20.47 15.62
CA ARG A 242 4.35 -20.06 14.90
C ARG A 242 4.34 -20.53 13.46
N THR A 243 3.94 -21.78 13.23
CA THR A 243 3.92 -22.39 11.91
C THR A 243 2.83 -21.74 11.07
N CYS A 244 3.20 -21.22 9.90
CA CYS A 244 2.25 -20.60 8.99
C CYS A 244 1.21 -21.61 8.47
N VAL A 245 0.00 -21.13 8.22
CA VAL A 245 -1.13 -21.93 7.76
C VAL A 245 -1.00 -22.20 6.26
N GLU A 246 -0.50 -23.38 5.91
CA GLU A 246 -0.11 -23.68 4.53
C GLU A 246 -1.29 -23.69 3.55
N ARG A 247 -2.47 -24.13 3.97
CA ARG A 247 -3.69 -24.10 3.13
C ARG A 247 -4.04 -22.68 2.65
N ILE A 248 -3.72 -21.64 3.45
CA ILE A 248 -3.98 -20.25 3.08
C ILE A 248 -2.86 -19.74 2.17
N ASN A 249 -1.60 -20.03 2.54
CA ASN A 249 -0.45 -19.62 1.76
C ASN A 249 -0.41 -20.25 0.37
N SER A 250 -0.88 -21.48 0.20
CA SER A 250 -1.01 -22.12 -1.11
C SER A 250 -2.00 -21.39 -2.01
N ALA A 251 -3.14 -20.96 -1.47
CA ALA A 251 -4.11 -20.14 -2.20
C ALA A 251 -3.55 -18.75 -2.55
N ASN A 252 -2.75 -18.14 -1.66
CA ASN A 252 -2.08 -16.86 -1.95
C ASN A 252 -1.06 -16.98 -3.08
N ARG A 253 -0.25 -18.05 -3.10
CA ARG A 253 0.70 -18.30 -4.18
C ARG A 253 -0.01 -18.54 -5.52
N LEU A 254 -1.10 -19.31 -5.52
CA LEU A 254 -1.92 -19.51 -6.70
C LEU A 254 -2.47 -18.20 -7.29
N PHE A 255 -2.96 -17.30 -6.43
CA PHE A 255 -3.40 -15.97 -6.85
C PHE A 255 -2.25 -15.17 -7.45
N ASN A 256 -1.09 -15.16 -6.79
CA ASN A 256 0.08 -14.42 -7.22
C ASN A 256 0.62 -14.90 -8.57
N ASP A 257 0.64 -16.21 -8.81
CA ASP A 257 1.07 -16.80 -10.08
C ASP A 257 0.15 -16.36 -11.24
N ARG A 258 -1.17 -16.33 -10.99
CA ARG A 258 -2.16 -15.86 -11.97
C ARG A 258 -2.12 -14.35 -12.17
N LEU A 259 -1.86 -13.58 -11.11
CA LEU A 259 -1.68 -12.13 -11.19
C LEU A 259 -0.43 -11.78 -12.02
N LYS A 260 0.67 -12.51 -11.82
CA LYS A 260 1.88 -12.36 -12.65
C LYS A 260 1.62 -12.73 -14.11
N SER A 261 0.89 -13.83 -14.35
CA SER A 261 0.49 -14.21 -15.73
C SER A 261 -0.40 -13.15 -16.40
N LEU A 262 -1.25 -12.47 -15.62
CA LEU A 262 -2.08 -11.36 -16.10
C LEU A 262 -1.25 -10.15 -16.53
N VAL A 263 -0.11 -9.89 -15.88
CA VAL A 263 0.86 -8.86 -16.31
C VAL A 263 1.36 -9.16 -17.73
N ASP A 264 1.78 -10.40 -18.00
CA ASP A 264 2.24 -10.81 -19.34
C ASP A 264 1.14 -10.70 -20.39
N GLN A 265 -0.07 -11.11 -20.03
CA GLN A 265 -1.22 -10.97 -20.92
C GLN A 265 -1.45 -9.49 -21.28
N PHE A 266 -1.50 -8.60 -20.31
CA PHE A 266 -1.82 -7.20 -20.58
C PHE A 266 -0.69 -6.42 -21.24
N ASN A 267 0.57 -6.72 -20.94
CA ASN A 267 1.70 -6.10 -21.65
C ASN A 267 1.73 -6.47 -23.14
N ARG A 268 1.12 -7.60 -23.54
CA ARG A 268 0.92 -7.96 -24.96
C ARG A 268 -0.33 -7.35 -25.58
N GLN A 269 -1.39 -7.15 -24.78
CA GLN A 269 -2.72 -6.76 -25.29
C GLN A 269 -3.01 -5.26 -25.24
N LEU A 270 -2.38 -4.52 -24.30
CA LEU A 270 -2.69 -3.13 -24.03
C LEU A 270 -1.56 -2.23 -24.57
N THR A 271 -1.82 -1.62 -25.71
CA THR A 271 -0.88 -0.69 -26.36
C THR A 271 -0.46 0.43 -25.39
N ASP A 272 0.84 0.72 -25.37
CA ASP A 272 1.47 1.75 -24.53
C ASP A 272 1.32 1.56 -23.01
N ALA A 273 0.72 0.45 -22.54
CA ALA A 273 0.67 0.13 -21.12
C ALA A 273 1.90 -0.67 -20.70
N LYS A 274 2.37 -0.39 -19.49
CA LYS A 274 3.43 -1.11 -18.79
C LYS A 274 2.89 -1.53 -17.43
N LEU A 275 2.60 -2.82 -17.33
CA LEU A 275 2.20 -3.48 -16.10
C LEU A 275 3.42 -4.17 -15.51
N ILE A 276 3.54 -4.08 -14.19
CA ILE A 276 4.54 -4.82 -13.42
C ILE A 276 3.85 -5.55 -12.27
N TYR A 277 4.41 -6.68 -11.87
CA TYR A 277 4.08 -7.45 -10.69
C TYR A 277 5.10 -7.14 -9.60
N ILE A 278 4.64 -6.83 -8.39
CA ILE A 278 5.47 -6.67 -7.19
C ILE A 278 5.29 -7.91 -6.31
N ASN A 279 6.39 -8.61 -6.04
CA ASN A 279 6.38 -9.87 -5.32
C ASN A 279 6.41 -9.67 -3.80
N THR A 280 5.34 -9.10 -3.26
CA THR A 280 5.17 -8.88 -1.82
C THR A 280 5.31 -10.18 -1.02
N TYR A 281 4.83 -11.31 -1.56
CA TYR A 281 4.97 -12.63 -0.92
C TYR A 281 6.43 -12.99 -0.68
N GLY A 282 7.26 -12.91 -1.72
CA GLY A 282 8.70 -13.20 -1.64
C GLY A 282 9.41 -12.31 -0.64
N MET A 283 9.13 -10.99 -0.66
CA MET A 283 9.75 -10.05 0.27
C MET A 283 9.42 -10.38 1.74
N PHE A 284 8.16 -10.71 2.04
CA PHE A 284 7.81 -11.13 3.40
C PHE A 284 8.37 -12.51 3.76
N GLN A 285 8.49 -13.44 2.82
CA GLN A 285 9.17 -14.73 3.07
C GLN A 285 10.64 -14.55 3.42
N ASP A 286 11.35 -13.65 2.75
CA ASP A 286 12.75 -13.33 3.10
C ASP A 286 12.82 -12.78 4.54
N ILE A 287 11.88 -11.90 4.92
CA ILE A 287 11.81 -11.37 6.28
C ILE A 287 11.50 -12.49 7.30
N LEU A 288 10.54 -13.36 7.01
CA LEU A 288 10.12 -14.42 7.93
C LEU A 288 11.21 -15.50 8.10
N SER A 289 11.98 -15.78 7.06
CA SER A 289 13.06 -16.76 7.09
C SER A 289 14.33 -16.23 7.77
N SER A 290 14.59 -14.92 7.73
CA SER A 290 15.78 -14.30 8.32
C SER A 290 15.48 -12.99 9.06
N PRO A 291 14.60 -12.99 10.09
CA PRO A 291 14.04 -11.77 10.66
C PRO A 291 15.08 -10.82 11.27
N SER A 292 16.13 -11.37 11.90
CA SER A 292 17.20 -10.58 12.52
C SER A 292 17.98 -9.75 11.49
N SER A 293 18.19 -10.26 10.28
CA SER A 293 18.83 -9.54 9.17
C SER A 293 18.05 -8.30 8.74
N PHE A 294 16.75 -8.25 9.04
CA PHE A 294 15.85 -7.13 8.78
C PHE A 294 15.52 -6.32 10.04
N GLY A 295 16.15 -6.64 11.19
CA GLY A 295 15.93 -5.95 12.45
C GLY A 295 14.71 -6.40 13.25
N PHE A 296 14.07 -7.51 12.87
CA PHE A 296 12.92 -8.06 13.59
C PHE A 296 13.33 -9.12 14.61
N ARG A 297 12.64 -9.12 15.75
CA ARG A 297 12.68 -10.17 16.77
C ARG A 297 11.37 -10.92 16.90
N VAL A 298 10.26 -10.26 16.58
CA VAL A 298 8.92 -10.84 16.69
C VAL A 298 8.21 -10.79 15.34
N THR A 299 8.01 -11.97 14.75
CA THR A 299 7.34 -12.15 13.46
C THR A 299 6.02 -12.90 13.57
N ASN A 300 5.74 -13.50 14.72
CA ASN A 300 4.58 -14.34 14.94
C ASN A 300 3.55 -13.69 15.88
N ALA A 301 3.63 -12.39 16.17
CA ALA A 301 2.66 -11.72 17.01
C ALA A 301 2.51 -10.25 16.62
N GLY A 302 1.32 -9.71 16.83
CA GLY A 302 1.07 -8.27 16.72
C GLY A 302 1.76 -7.52 17.86
N CYS A 303 2.33 -6.35 17.56
CA CYS A 303 2.79 -5.42 18.59
C CYS A 303 1.63 -4.91 19.48
N CYS A 304 0.43 -4.87 18.93
CA CYS A 304 -0.78 -4.45 19.62
C CYS A 304 -1.95 -5.33 19.18
N GLY A 305 -2.85 -5.63 20.10
CA GLY A 305 -3.92 -6.62 19.90
C GLY A 305 -4.13 -7.47 21.15
N VAL A 306 -5.10 -8.38 21.11
CA VAL A 306 -5.54 -9.17 22.26
C VAL A 306 -5.59 -10.65 21.90
N GLY A 307 -5.41 -11.49 22.92
CA GLY A 307 -5.48 -12.94 22.81
C GLY A 307 -4.19 -13.57 22.32
N ARG A 308 -4.29 -14.81 21.87
CA ARG A 308 -3.16 -15.59 21.37
C ARG A 308 -2.44 -14.84 20.23
N ASN A 309 -1.12 -14.78 20.32
CA ASN A 309 -0.25 -14.03 19.38
C ASN A 309 -0.59 -12.53 19.24
N ASN A 310 -1.36 -11.93 20.16
CA ASN A 310 -2.02 -10.63 19.97
C ASN A 310 -2.78 -10.54 18.63
N GLY A 311 -3.28 -11.68 18.14
CA GLY A 311 -3.81 -11.84 16.80
C GLY A 311 -5.30 -12.12 16.74
N GLN A 312 -5.96 -12.45 17.85
CA GLN A 312 -7.39 -12.78 17.83
C GLN A 312 -8.27 -11.55 17.66
N ILE A 313 -7.87 -10.45 18.30
CA ILE A 313 -8.53 -9.15 18.18
C ILE A 313 -7.45 -8.12 17.85
N THR A 314 -7.71 -7.30 16.84
CA THR A 314 -6.83 -6.19 16.48
C THR A 314 -6.71 -5.16 17.60
N CYS A 315 -5.85 -4.16 17.43
CA CYS A 315 -5.68 -3.08 18.39
C CYS A 315 -7.01 -2.47 18.84
N LEU A 316 -7.23 -2.39 20.16
CA LEU A 316 -8.35 -1.68 20.73
C LEU A 316 -8.03 -0.19 20.93
N PRO A 317 -9.04 0.70 20.88
CA PRO A 317 -8.84 2.12 21.20
C PRO A 317 -8.19 2.32 22.56
N GLY A 318 -7.14 3.14 22.62
CA GLY A 318 -6.43 3.45 23.87
C GLY A 318 -5.48 2.35 24.35
N GLN A 319 -5.39 1.21 23.66
CA GLN A 319 -4.52 0.11 24.07
C GLN A 319 -3.04 0.54 24.01
N ARG A 320 -2.26 0.17 25.05
CA ARG A 320 -0.81 0.36 25.05
C ARG A 320 -0.15 -0.67 24.13
N PRO A 321 0.58 -0.25 23.07
CA PRO A 321 1.30 -1.19 22.20
C PRO A 321 2.58 -1.70 22.88
N CYS A 322 3.22 -2.68 22.24
CA CYS A 322 4.53 -3.18 22.63
C CYS A 322 5.59 -2.04 22.75
N PRO A 323 6.59 -2.18 23.64
CA PRO A 323 7.54 -1.10 23.92
C PRO A 323 8.45 -0.77 22.74
N ASN A 324 8.91 -1.78 21.99
CA ASN A 324 9.77 -1.58 20.82
C ASN A 324 9.09 -2.07 19.53
N ARG A 325 8.33 -1.17 18.91
CA ARG A 325 7.60 -1.41 17.65
C ARG A 325 8.50 -1.75 16.48
N ARG A 326 9.77 -1.31 16.51
CA ARG A 326 10.70 -1.52 15.38
C ARG A 326 11.15 -2.97 15.24
N GLU A 327 11.10 -3.73 16.33
CA GLU A 327 11.47 -5.16 16.36
C GLU A 327 10.30 -6.09 16.01
N TYR A 328 9.10 -5.56 15.77
CA TYR A 328 7.91 -6.33 15.40
C TYR A 328 7.63 -6.18 13.90
N LEU A 329 7.39 -7.31 13.23
CA LEU A 329 6.96 -7.30 11.83
C LEU A 329 5.50 -6.82 11.71
N PHE A 330 4.63 -7.33 12.58
CA PHE A 330 3.21 -7.04 12.57
C PHE A 330 2.85 -6.00 13.62
N TRP A 331 2.10 -4.99 13.18
CA TRP A 331 1.54 -3.99 14.06
C TRP A 331 0.38 -4.58 14.87
N ASP A 332 -0.54 -5.24 14.17
CA ASP A 332 -1.71 -5.87 14.77
C ASP A 332 -1.92 -7.31 14.25
N ALA A 333 -3.14 -7.80 14.34
CA ALA A 333 -3.56 -9.13 13.92
C ALA A 333 -3.26 -9.46 12.44
N PHE A 334 -3.16 -8.46 11.56
CA PHE A 334 -3.01 -8.65 10.12
C PHE A 334 -1.95 -7.74 9.49
N HIS A 335 -1.81 -6.53 10.00
CA HIS A 335 -1.13 -5.45 9.29
C HIS A 335 0.33 -5.30 9.70
N PRO A 336 1.26 -5.00 8.77
CA PRO A 336 2.66 -4.75 9.12
C PRO A 336 2.89 -3.45 9.89
N THR A 337 3.97 -3.40 10.65
CA THR A 337 4.51 -2.15 11.20
C THR A 337 5.10 -1.26 10.10
N GLU A 338 5.34 0.02 10.41
CA GLU A 338 6.11 0.91 9.53
C GLU A 338 7.47 0.30 9.15
N SER A 339 8.12 -0.44 10.05
CA SER A 339 9.39 -1.13 9.73
C SER A 339 9.22 -2.13 8.60
N GLY A 340 8.19 -3.00 8.69
CA GLY A 340 7.88 -3.97 7.63
C GLY A 340 7.51 -3.29 6.32
N ASN A 341 6.60 -2.31 6.39
CA ASN A 341 6.17 -1.52 5.24
C ASN A 341 7.33 -0.77 4.56
N SER A 342 8.29 -0.27 5.35
CA SER A 342 9.48 0.43 4.83
C SER A 342 10.41 -0.48 4.03
N ILE A 343 10.60 -1.72 4.48
CA ILE A 343 11.43 -2.69 3.76
C ILE A 343 10.75 -3.06 2.44
N VAL A 344 9.47 -3.44 2.49
CA VAL A 344 8.69 -3.83 1.31
C VAL A 344 8.57 -2.67 0.33
N GLY A 345 8.27 -1.45 0.80
CA GLY A 345 8.15 -0.27 -0.06
C GLY A 345 9.46 0.09 -0.76
N ARG A 346 10.61 -0.04 -0.08
CA ARG A 346 11.93 0.18 -0.69
C ARG A 346 12.25 -0.87 -1.76
N ARG A 347 11.98 -2.15 -1.50
CA ARG A 347 12.21 -3.25 -2.45
C ARG A 347 11.25 -3.21 -3.64
N ALA A 348 10.00 -2.81 -3.42
CA ALA A 348 9.03 -2.56 -4.49
C ALA A 348 9.47 -1.39 -5.38
N TYR A 349 10.01 -0.33 -4.78
CA TYR A 349 10.53 0.82 -5.51
C TYR A 349 11.78 0.48 -6.32
N SER A 350 12.80 -0.08 -5.67
CA SER A 350 14.07 -0.47 -6.28
C SER A 350 14.37 -1.89 -5.86
N ALA A 351 14.26 -2.83 -6.81
CA ALA A 351 14.44 -4.25 -6.55
C ALA A 351 15.84 -4.52 -5.98
N GLN A 352 15.90 -5.28 -4.88
CA GLN A 352 17.15 -5.76 -4.26
C GLN A 352 17.45 -7.20 -4.68
N SER A 353 16.42 -7.96 -5.03
CA SER A 353 16.50 -9.27 -5.69
C SER A 353 15.80 -9.21 -7.05
N SER A 354 16.25 -10.03 -8.00
CA SER A 354 15.55 -10.20 -9.29
C SER A 354 14.13 -10.74 -9.16
N SER A 355 13.80 -11.35 -8.02
CA SER A 355 12.47 -11.86 -7.71
C SER A 355 11.52 -10.83 -7.10
N ASP A 356 11.99 -9.62 -6.77
CA ASP A 356 11.21 -8.58 -6.08
C ASP A 356 10.10 -7.98 -6.95
N ALA A 357 10.38 -7.86 -8.25
CA ALA A 357 9.45 -7.28 -9.21
C ALA A 357 9.64 -7.92 -10.57
N TYR A 358 8.60 -7.86 -11.41
CA TYR A 358 8.61 -8.44 -12.74
C TYR A 358 7.74 -7.63 -13.71
N PRO A 359 8.16 -7.33 -14.95
CA PRO A 359 9.51 -7.54 -15.48
C PRO A 359 10.54 -6.52 -14.96
N ILE A 360 10.08 -5.41 -14.39
CA ILE A 360 10.91 -4.32 -13.84
C ILE A 360 10.32 -3.81 -12.52
N ASP A 361 11.09 -3.03 -11.76
CA ASP A 361 10.64 -2.37 -10.53
C ASP A 361 9.96 -1.00 -10.80
N ILE A 362 9.40 -0.40 -9.74
CA ILE A 362 8.68 0.88 -9.86
C ILE A 362 9.62 2.02 -10.27
N ARG A 363 10.90 2.00 -9.85
CA ARG A 363 11.89 3.01 -10.25
C ARG A 363 12.09 3.01 -11.77
N ARG A 364 12.26 1.85 -12.39
CA ARG A 364 12.35 1.74 -13.86
C ARG A 364 11.02 2.06 -14.54
N LEU A 365 9.89 1.68 -13.93
CA LEU A 365 8.56 2.04 -14.43
C LEU A 365 8.36 3.57 -14.46
N ALA A 366 8.85 4.30 -13.46
CA ALA A 366 8.76 5.76 -13.41
C ALA A 366 9.47 6.43 -14.61
N GLN A 367 10.62 5.89 -15.01
CA GLN A 367 11.44 6.36 -16.12
C GLN A 367 10.89 6.01 -17.52
N SER A 368 9.84 5.19 -17.56
CA SER A 368 9.39 4.49 -18.77
C SER A 368 8.40 5.24 -19.66
#